data_AF-A0A9D9QNF6-F1
#
_entry.id   AF-A0A9D9QNF6-F1
#
_cell.length_a   1.000
_cell.length_b   1.000
_cell.length_c   1.000
_cell.angle_alpha   90.00
_cell.angle_beta   90.00
_cell.angle_gamma   90.00
#
_symmetry.space_group_name_H-M   'P 1'
#
loop_
_entity.id
_entity.type
_entity.pdbx_description
1 polymer ?
#
loop_
_entity_poly.entity_id
_entity_poly.type
_entity_poly.pdbx_seq_one_letter_code
_entity_poly.pdbx_strand_id
1 'polypeptide(L)'
;MRVILYCCLVLSLINSSCQDSNPTVPVDQITVAEDVVLGIDIDSLYKFFKKSGVNTQTFNKDGENISFYVTDVFDLSSYRNSNIHLNHVGLFYPIKLTGTNRLIGLKVLLASTHESNLQNSEYLNNLTIKQEVNEQLLSEIENMYTKKYGKPSRVKLNYYPVYQIEGNQVKKYEGTPSKCEIVTWQNEYLTIDFHKGFKSYETSFDPSNICYLYTYFYGGDAQQINPIGGNIFSYSLPYISYELKDTTVKILGLEKKMKL
;
A
#
# COMPACT_ATOMS: atom_id res chain seq x y z
N MET A 1 18.37 0.81 15.96
CA MET A 1 17.99 0.29 17.31
C MET A 1 17.00 1.26 17.96
N ARG A 2 15.70 1.22 17.57
CA ARG A 2 14.63 2.14 18.02
C ARG A 2 13.33 1.40 18.39
N VAL A 3 13.39 0.08 18.63
CA VAL A 3 12.20 -0.78 18.75
C VAL A 3 11.58 -0.79 20.16
N ILE A 4 12.32 -0.39 21.20
CA ILE A 4 11.93 -0.69 22.59
C ILE A 4 10.94 0.34 23.19
N LEU A 5 10.84 1.57 22.67
CA LEU A 5 9.94 2.60 23.25
C LEU A 5 8.51 2.60 22.68
N TYR A 6 8.27 1.98 21.52
CA TYR A 6 6.97 2.08 20.83
C TYR A 6 5.93 1.06 21.30
N CYS A 7 6.36 -0.13 21.75
CA CYS A 7 5.45 -1.17 22.27
C CYS A 7 4.61 -0.68 23.46
N CYS A 8 5.18 0.12 24.37
CA CYS A 8 4.48 0.56 25.58
C CYS A 8 3.29 1.50 25.30
N LEU A 9 3.33 2.27 24.22
CA LEU A 9 2.29 3.27 23.91
C LEU A 9 1.08 2.66 23.18
N VAL A 10 1.31 1.57 22.46
CA VAL A 10 0.25 0.79 21.79
C VAL A 10 -0.46 -0.12 22.80
N LEU A 11 0.27 -0.73 23.74
CA LEU A 11 -0.29 -1.55 24.82
C LEU A 11 -1.22 -0.77 25.76
N SER A 12 -0.97 0.53 25.99
CA SER A 12 -1.85 1.36 26.83
C SER A 12 -3.19 1.72 26.20
N LEU A 13 -3.35 1.58 24.88
CA LEU A 13 -4.60 1.91 24.17
C LEU A 13 -5.55 0.71 24.02
N ILE A 14 -5.04 -0.51 24.19
CA ILE A 14 -5.83 -1.75 24.06
C ILE A 14 -6.35 -2.23 25.43
N ASN A 15 -5.74 -1.79 26.54
CA ASN A 15 -6.07 -2.25 27.90
C ASN A 15 -6.88 -1.24 28.72
N SER A 16 -8.12 -0.95 28.30
CA SER A 16 -9.10 -0.29 29.19
C SER A 16 -10.40 -1.07 29.31
N SER A 17 -10.33 -2.34 29.74
CA SER A 17 -11.37 -2.94 30.59
C SER A 17 -10.90 -4.28 31.16
N CYS A 18 -10.67 -4.33 32.47
CA CYS A 18 -10.58 -5.58 33.22
C CYS A 18 -11.93 -6.30 33.17
N GLN A 19 -12.00 -7.50 32.58
CA GLN A 19 -12.82 -8.64 33.03
C GLN A 19 -12.62 -9.88 32.13
N ASP A 20 -12.21 -10.97 32.77
CA ASP A 20 -12.44 -12.40 32.49
C ASP A 20 -12.34 -12.97 31.06
N SER A 21 -11.34 -13.85 30.87
CA SER A 21 -11.34 -15.02 29.98
C SER A 21 -11.69 -14.86 28.48
N ASN A 22 -11.63 -13.66 27.92
CA ASN A 22 -11.75 -13.50 26.47
C ASN A 22 -10.44 -13.94 25.76
N PRO A 23 -10.52 -14.65 24.61
CA PRO A 23 -9.33 -14.94 23.82
C PRO A 23 -8.66 -13.61 23.48
N THR A 24 -7.44 -13.43 24.00
CA THR A 24 -6.68 -12.19 23.77
C THR A 24 -5.97 -12.32 22.43
N VAL A 25 -6.29 -11.43 21.48
CA VAL A 25 -5.59 -11.40 20.19
C VAL A 25 -4.17 -10.87 20.43
N PRO A 26 -3.11 -11.65 20.13
CA PRO A 26 -1.75 -11.18 20.28
C PRO A 26 -1.48 -9.99 19.34
N VAL A 27 -0.98 -8.89 19.91
CA VAL A 27 -0.78 -7.62 19.18
C VAL A 27 0.13 -7.83 17.95
N ASP A 28 1.21 -8.57 18.10
CA ASP A 28 2.17 -8.90 17.05
C ASP A 28 1.54 -9.61 15.84
N GLN A 29 0.44 -10.35 16.05
CA GLN A 29 -0.28 -11.04 14.98
C GLN A 29 -1.24 -10.14 14.20
N ILE A 30 -1.53 -8.93 14.71
CA ILE A 30 -2.35 -7.90 14.04
C ILE A 30 -1.58 -6.60 13.80
N THR A 31 -0.27 -6.60 14.03
CA THR A 31 0.67 -5.54 13.65
C THR A 31 1.12 -5.72 12.20
N VAL A 32 0.94 -4.68 11.40
CA VAL A 32 1.20 -4.64 9.95
C VAL A 32 2.13 -3.47 9.62
N ALA A 33 2.40 -3.23 8.34
CA ALA A 33 3.30 -2.20 7.80
C ALA A 33 3.57 -0.99 8.72
N GLU A 34 4.85 -0.64 8.92
CA GLU A 34 5.30 0.43 9.85
C GLU A 34 4.79 0.27 11.29
N ASP A 35 4.73 -0.96 11.80
CA ASP A 35 4.26 -1.25 13.16
C ASP A 35 2.82 -0.77 13.45
N VAL A 36 1.99 -0.62 12.42
CA VAL A 36 0.58 -0.25 12.57
C VAL A 36 -0.20 -1.40 13.16
N VAL A 37 -0.89 -1.18 14.27
CA VAL A 37 -1.76 -2.19 14.90
C VAL A 37 -3.20 -2.00 14.46
N LEU A 38 -3.80 -3.04 13.89
CA LEU A 38 -5.22 -3.03 13.52
C LEU A 38 -6.11 -3.14 14.78
N GLY A 39 -7.37 -2.70 14.67
CA GLY A 39 -8.35 -2.67 15.77
C GLY A 39 -8.36 -1.35 16.57
N ILE A 40 -7.36 -0.49 16.39
CA ILE A 40 -7.33 0.85 16.99
C ILE A 40 -8.31 1.82 16.30
N ASP A 41 -8.52 2.99 16.89
CA ASP A 41 -9.25 4.08 16.23
C ASP A 41 -8.40 4.74 15.14
N ILE A 42 -9.03 5.16 14.04
CA ILE A 42 -8.36 5.83 12.92
C ILE A 42 -7.63 7.12 13.37
N ASP A 43 -8.19 7.86 14.33
CA ASP A 43 -7.53 9.05 14.87
C ASP A 43 -6.20 8.71 15.57
N SER A 44 -6.13 7.54 16.21
CA SER A 44 -4.90 7.02 16.82
C SER A 44 -3.88 6.61 15.76
N LEU A 45 -4.32 6.05 14.63
CA LEU A 45 -3.47 5.79 13.47
C LEU A 45 -2.81 7.08 12.95
N TYR A 46 -3.58 8.15 12.75
CA TYR A 46 -3.02 9.41 12.27
C TYR A 46 -2.06 10.06 13.27
N LYS A 47 -2.37 9.99 14.57
CA LYS A 47 -1.44 10.41 15.63
C LYS A 47 -0.15 9.59 15.59
N PHE A 48 -0.26 8.28 15.38
CA PHE A 48 0.88 7.38 15.25
C PHE A 48 1.76 7.80 14.07
N PHE A 49 1.21 7.95 12.87
CA PHE A 49 2.00 8.34 11.69
C PHE A 49 2.73 9.67 11.88
N LYS A 50 2.04 10.67 12.44
CA LYS A 50 2.64 11.98 12.76
C LYS A 50 3.82 11.85 13.74
N LYS A 51 3.72 10.96 14.74
CA LYS A 51 4.76 10.76 15.75
C LYS A 51 5.93 9.92 15.22
N SER A 52 5.65 8.92 14.39
CA SER A 52 6.64 8.03 13.80
C SER A 52 7.51 8.72 12.73
N GLY A 53 7.17 9.95 12.34
CA GLY A 53 7.89 10.68 11.30
C GLY A 53 7.64 10.14 9.90
N VAL A 54 6.53 9.42 9.71
CA VAL A 54 6.08 9.00 8.37
C VAL A 54 5.80 10.28 7.59
N ASN A 55 6.50 10.43 6.46
CA ASN A 55 6.42 11.65 5.67
C ASN A 55 4.99 11.85 5.17
N THR A 56 4.46 13.05 5.34
CA THR A 56 3.19 13.43 4.71
C THR A 56 3.49 14.09 3.38
N GLN A 57 2.98 13.54 2.29
CA GLN A 57 2.99 14.25 1.02
C GLN A 57 1.64 14.90 0.79
N THR A 58 1.66 16.22 0.63
CA THR A 58 0.45 16.99 0.34
C THR A 58 0.33 17.24 -1.15
N PHE A 59 -0.75 16.77 -1.77
CA PHE A 59 -1.11 17.11 -3.14
C PHE A 59 -2.09 18.27 -3.10
N ASN A 60 -1.77 19.37 -3.78
CA ASN A 60 -2.70 20.46 -4.00
C ASN A 60 -3.30 20.30 -5.40
N LYS A 61 -4.59 20.00 -5.47
CA LYS A 61 -5.35 20.04 -6.72
C LYS A 61 -6.68 20.74 -6.45
N ASP A 62 -6.95 21.79 -7.22
CA ASP A 62 -8.20 22.57 -7.14
C ASP A 62 -8.49 23.16 -5.75
N GLY A 63 -7.44 23.49 -4.98
CA GLY A 63 -7.58 24.10 -3.65
C GLY A 63 -7.78 23.11 -2.50
N GLU A 64 -7.85 21.81 -2.80
CA GLU A 64 -7.92 20.76 -1.79
C GLU A 64 -6.57 20.05 -1.60
N ASN A 65 -6.20 19.87 -0.33
CA ASN A 65 -4.95 19.24 0.10
C ASN A 65 -5.19 17.76 0.43
N ILE A 66 -4.56 16.85 -0.31
CA ILE A 66 -4.50 15.43 0.09
C ILE A 66 -3.22 15.20 0.86
N SER A 67 -3.28 14.88 2.14
CA SER A 67 -2.12 14.39 2.86
C SER A 67 -2.11 12.86 2.80
N PHE A 68 -1.20 12.29 2.00
CA PHE A 68 -0.89 10.87 2.11
C PHE A 68 0.25 10.68 3.09
N TYR A 69 0.11 9.65 3.94
CA TYR A 69 1.25 9.14 4.69
C TYR A 69 2.04 8.21 3.78
N VAL A 70 3.26 8.66 3.47
CA VAL A 70 4.19 8.05 2.54
C VAL A 70 5.22 7.28 3.33
N THR A 71 5.40 6.01 2.97
CA THR A 71 6.35 5.12 3.63
C THR A 71 7.33 4.52 2.62
N ASP A 72 8.52 4.21 3.12
CA ASP A 72 9.56 3.44 2.46
C ASP A 72 9.65 2.01 3.04
N VAL A 73 8.51 1.40 3.42
CA VAL A 73 8.42 0.07 4.10
C VAL A 73 9.31 -1.01 3.52
N PHE A 74 9.62 -0.93 2.23
CA PHE A 74 10.28 -2.02 1.51
C PHE A 74 11.80 -1.83 1.34
N ASP A 75 12.41 -0.75 1.86
CA ASP A 75 13.85 -0.41 1.73
C ASP A 75 14.38 -0.66 0.31
N LEU A 76 13.94 0.19 -0.61
CA LEU A 76 14.13 0.00 -2.06
C LEU A 76 15.23 0.88 -2.62
N SER A 77 16.25 1.14 -1.80
CA SER A 77 17.34 2.06 -2.12
C SER A 77 18.04 1.74 -3.45
N SER A 78 18.11 0.46 -3.83
CA SER A 78 18.67 -0.02 -5.11
C SER A 78 17.88 0.38 -6.35
N TYR A 79 16.59 0.70 -6.20
CA TYR A 79 15.71 1.12 -7.31
C TYR A 79 15.50 2.63 -7.36
N ARG A 80 16.22 3.38 -6.51
CA ARG A 80 16.17 4.85 -6.52
C ARG A 80 17.11 5.41 -7.55
N ASN A 81 16.68 6.49 -8.18
CA ASN A 81 17.53 7.29 -9.04
C ASN A 81 17.36 8.75 -8.70
N SER A 82 18.34 9.29 -7.96
CA SER A 82 18.34 10.69 -7.52
C SER A 82 18.40 11.68 -8.66
N ASN A 83 18.97 11.31 -9.81
CA ASN A 83 19.13 12.21 -10.96
C ASN A 83 17.79 12.53 -11.64
N ILE A 84 16.79 11.65 -11.47
CA ILE A 84 15.45 11.80 -12.04
C ILE A 84 14.36 11.77 -10.96
N HIS A 85 14.78 11.93 -9.70
CA HIS A 85 13.93 11.90 -8.51
C HIS A 85 13.00 10.67 -8.45
N LEU A 86 13.49 9.52 -8.93
CA LEU A 86 12.78 8.25 -8.86
C LEU A 86 12.90 7.66 -7.45
N ASN A 87 11.76 7.55 -6.78
CA ASN A 87 11.61 6.84 -5.52
C ASN A 87 10.41 5.91 -5.63
N HIS A 88 10.40 4.88 -4.80
CA HIS A 88 9.25 4.01 -4.61
C HIS A 88 8.64 4.28 -3.25
N VAL A 89 7.32 4.34 -3.20
CA VAL A 89 6.59 4.74 -2.01
C VAL A 89 5.36 3.87 -1.81
N GLY A 90 5.06 3.59 -0.55
CA GLY A 90 3.76 3.08 -0.12
C GLY A 90 2.87 4.23 0.34
N LEU A 91 1.61 4.22 -0.09
CA LEU A 91 0.60 5.18 0.34
C LEU A 91 -0.44 4.46 1.20
N PHE A 92 -0.56 4.87 2.46
CA PHE A 92 -1.49 4.27 3.40
C PHE A 92 -2.94 4.69 3.11
N TYR A 93 -3.82 3.70 3.00
CA TYR A 93 -5.26 3.87 2.84
C TYR A 93 -6.00 3.03 3.89
N PRO A 94 -6.45 3.62 5.00
CA PRO A 94 -7.09 2.90 6.10
C PRO A 94 -8.49 2.39 5.71
N ILE A 95 -8.85 1.21 6.19
CA ILE A 95 -10.18 0.61 6.02
C ILE A 95 -10.91 0.64 7.37
N LYS A 96 -12.03 1.33 7.37
CA LYS A 96 -12.89 1.51 8.55
C LYS A 96 -13.98 0.45 8.60
N LEU A 97 -14.30 -0.04 9.79
CA LEU A 97 -15.54 -0.77 10.00
C LEU A 97 -16.74 0.18 9.92
N THR A 98 -17.65 -0.10 9.00
CA THR A 98 -18.86 0.70 8.74
C THR A 98 -19.59 1.07 10.03
N GLY A 99 -19.89 2.36 10.20
CA GLY A 99 -20.61 2.86 11.37
C GLY A 99 -19.80 2.99 12.67
N THR A 100 -18.49 2.73 12.63
CA THR A 100 -17.57 2.90 13.78
C THR A 100 -16.36 3.76 13.39
N ASN A 101 -15.44 4.07 14.33
CA ASN A 101 -14.13 4.66 14.00
C ASN A 101 -12.96 3.65 13.97
N ARG A 102 -13.28 2.35 13.97
CA ARG A 102 -12.29 1.29 14.14
C ARG A 102 -11.61 0.94 12.82
N LEU A 103 -10.28 0.86 12.86
CA LEU A 103 -9.42 0.42 11.77
C LEU A 103 -9.45 -1.11 11.69
N ILE A 104 -10.15 -1.68 10.71
CA ILE A 104 -10.20 -3.15 10.51
C ILE A 104 -9.25 -3.63 9.42
N GLY A 105 -8.70 -2.70 8.66
CA GLY A 105 -7.70 -3.03 7.67
C GLY A 105 -6.93 -1.82 7.19
N LEU A 106 -5.90 -2.09 6.42
CA LEU A 106 -5.00 -1.09 5.85
C LEU A 106 -4.65 -1.53 4.45
N LYS A 107 -4.73 -0.62 3.48
CA LYS A 107 -4.11 -0.82 2.17
C LYS A 107 -2.85 0.01 2.06
N VAL A 108 -1.84 -0.55 1.41
CA VAL A 108 -0.62 0.15 1.01
C VAL A 108 -0.59 0.16 -0.50
N LEU A 109 -0.96 1.29 -1.10
CA LEU A 109 -0.89 1.46 -2.54
C LEU A 109 0.58 1.67 -2.91
N LEU A 110 1.09 0.84 -3.82
CA LEU A 110 2.49 0.93 -4.23
C LEU A 110 2.59 1.87 -5.43
N ALA A 111 3.51 2.81 -5.35
CA ALA A 111 3.71 3.81 -6.37
C ALA A 111 5.18 4.21 -6.52
N SER A 112 5.47 4.94 -7.58
CA SER A 112 6.75 5.58 -7.85
C SER A 112 6.57 7.09 -7.98
N THR A 113 7.56 7.84 -7.50
CA THR A 113 7.69 9.27 -7.76
C THR A 113 8.43 9.46 -9.06
N HIS A 114 7.93 10.33 -9.93
CA HIS A 114 8.62 10.69 -11.17
C HIS A 114 8.76 12.20 -11.25
N GLU A 115 9.99 12.66 -11.50
CA GLU A 115 10.15 13.79 -12.41
C GLU A 115 10.23 13.19 -13.81
N SER A 116 9.23 13.46 -14.64
CA SER A 116 9.33 13.05 -16.03
C SER A 116 10.55 13.75 -16.64
N ASN A 117 11.51 13.01 -17.18
CA ASN A 117 12.51 13.52 -18.12
C ASN A 117 11.87 13.95 -19.46
N LEU A 118 10.62 14.42 -19.45
CA LEU A 118 10.06 15.22 -20.51
C LEU A 118 10.76 16.56 -20.45
N GLN A 119 11.84 16.65 -21.24
CA GLN A 119 12.49 17.89 -21.60
C GLN A 119 11.42 18.98 -21.82
N ASN A 120 11.58 20.11 -21.13
CA ASN A 120 10.76 21.32 -21.24
C ASN A 120 9.30 21.18 -20.82
N SER A 121 9.03 21.42 -19.53
CA SER A 121 7.97 22.37 -19.20
C SER A 121 8.34 23.11 -17.93
N GLU A 122 8.22 24.44 -17.98
CA GLU A 122 8.50 25.40 -16.90
C GLU A 122 7.50 25.29 -15.71
N TYR A 123 7.02 24.07 -15.40
CA TYR A 123 5.96 23.80 -14.42
C TYR A 123 6.31 22.67 -13.43
N LEU A 124 7.58 22.45 -13.13
CA LEU A 124 8.02 21.46 -12.15
C LEU A 124 7.96 22.02 -10.71
N ASN A 125 6.76 22.04 -10.12
CA ASN A 125 6.59 22.10 -8.66
C ASN A 125 5.76 20.93 -8.11
N ASN A 126 5.32 19.99 -8.95
CA ASN A 126 4.46 18.90 -8.54
C ASN A 126 5.14 17.55 -8.79
N LEU A 127 5.62 16.92 -7.72
CA LEU A 127 6.05 15.53 -7.73
C LEU A 127 4.91 14.64 -8.25
N THR A 128 5.12 13.98 -9.39
CA THR A 128 4.08 13.15 -10.00
C THR A 128 4.17 11.74 -9.43
N ILE A 129 3.13 11.32 -8.71
CA ILE A 129 2.99 9.92 -8.30
C ILE A 129 2.38 9.13 -9.45
N LYS A 130 2.99 7.99 -9.78
CA LYS A 130 2.42 6.98 -10.68
C LYS A 130 2.37 5.65 -9.96
N GLN A 131 1.25 4.95 -10.06
CA GLN A 131 1.09 3.62 -9.46
C GLN A 131 1.66 2.55 -10.39
N GLU A 132 2.96 2.66 -10.68
CA GLU A 132 3.71 1.78 -11.57
C GLU A 132 4.90 1.17 -10.82
N VAL A 133 4.99 -0.15 -10.82
CA VAL A 133 6.01 -0.90 -10.07
C VAL A 133 6.65 -1.95 -10.98
N ASN A 134 7.98 -1.98 -11.03
CA ASN A 134 8.69 -2.97 -11.83
C ASN A 134 8.54 -4.40 -11.24
N GLU A 135 8.60 -5.42 -12.09
CA GLU A 135 8.37 -6.82 -11.69
C GLU A 135 9.38 -7.37 -10.67
N GLN A 136 10.63 -6.90 -10.71
CA GLN A 136 11.66 -7.30 -9.74
C GLN A 136 11.28 -6.83 -8.34
N LEU A 137 10.84 -5.58 -8.22
CA LEU A 137 10.37 -5.00 -6.97
C LEU A 137 9.16 -5.77 -6.41
N LEU A 138 8.18 -6.11 -7.24
CA LEU A 138 7.07 -6.96 -6.77
C LEU A 138 7.56 -8.32 -6.25
N SER A 139 8.56 -8.90 -6.89
CA SER A 139 9.14 -10.19 -6.48
C SER A 139 9.88 -10.08 -5.14
N GLU A 140 10.59 -8.99 -4.90
CA GLU A 140 11.25 -8.73 -3.62
C GLU A 140 10.25 -8.58 -2.48
N ILE A 141 9.17 -7.82 -2.70
CA ILE A 141 8.08 -7.68 -1.73
C ILE A 141 7.50 -9.06 -1.42
N GLU A 142 7.14 -9.85 -2.43
CA GLU A 142 6.63 -11.22 -2.20
C GLU A 142 7.60 -12.08 -1.39
N ASN A 143 8.90 -12.01 -1.69
CA ASN A 143 9.93 -12.75 -0.97
C ASN A 143 10.03 -12.32 0.50
N MET A 144 9.93 -11.02 0.80
CA MET A 144 9.91 -10.52 2.17
C MET A 144 8.72 -11.08 2.96
N TYR A 145 7.53 -11.06 2.36
CA TYR A 145 6.32 -11.60 3.00
C TYR A 145 6.38 -13.12 3.15
N THR A 146 6.92 -13.82 2.17
CA THR A 146 7.10 -15.27 2.23
C THR A 146 8.06 -15.68 3.35
N LYS A 147 9.15 -14.91 3.56
CA LYS A 147 10.07 -15.13 4.69
C LYS A 147 9.40 -14.91 6.04
N LYS A 148 8.50 -13.91 6.14
CA LYS A 148 7.84 -13.53 7.40
C LYS A 148 6.63 -14.41 7.73
N TYR A 149 5.80 -14.73 6.76
CA TYR A 149 4.49 -15.37 6.95
C TYR A 149 4.42 -16.80 6.37
N GLY A 150 5.50 -17.29 5.77
CA GLY A 150 5.55 -18.63 5.18
C GLY A 150 4.99 -18.67 3.75
N LYS A 151 4.64 -19.88 3.30
CA LYS A 151 4.23 -20.13 1.92
C LYS A 151 2.83 -19.54 1.63
N PRO A 152 2.66 -18.70 0.59
CA PRO A 152 1.36 -18.15 0.25
C PRO A 152 0.48 -19.11 -0.56
N SER A 153 -0.81 -18.82 -0.58
CA SER A 153 -1.73 -19.28 -1.63
C SER A 153 -1.79 -18.28 -2.78
N ARG A 154 -2.19 -18.74 -3.97
CA ARG A 154 -2.22 -17.92 -5.18
C ARG A 154 -3.52 -18.09 -5.94
N VAL A 155 -4.05 -16.98 -6.43
CA VAL A 155 -5.24 -16.96 -7.30
C VAL A 155 -4.99 -16.04 -8.47
N LYS A 156 -5.37 -16.48 -9.67
CA LYS A 156 -5.39 -15.63 -10.87
C LYS A 156 -6.83 -15.24 -11.15
N LEU A 157 -7.07 -13.94 -11.30
CA LEU A 157 -8.39 -13.40 -11.59
C LEU A 157 -8.37 -12.63 -12.90
N ASN A 158 -9.51 -12.62 -13.59
CA ASN A 158 -9.70 -11.80 -14.80
C ASN A 158 -10.25 -10.40 -14.46
N TYR A 159 -10.82 -10.26 -13.27
CA TYR A 159 -11.47 -9.05 -12.76
C TYR A 159 -11.16 -8.92 -11.28
N TYR A 160 -10.79 -7.73 -10.85
CA TYR A 160 -10.52 -7.46 -9.44
C TYR A 160 -10.69 -5.97 -9.12
N PRO A 161 -10.89 -5.61 -7.84
CA PRO A 161 -10.93 -4.22 -7.42
C PRO A 161 -9.55 -3.59 -7.54
N VAL A 162 -9.46 -2.45 -8.22
CA VAL A 162 -8.25 -1.62 -8.23
C VAL A 162 -8.49 -0.34 -7.45
N TYR A 163 -7.43 0.17 -6.82
CA TYR A 163 -7.44 1.42 -6.07
C TYR A 163 -6.54 2.40 -6.80
N GLN A 164 -7.14 3.42 -7.41
CA GLN A 164 -6.44 4.40 -8.22
C GLN A 164 -6.49 5.77 -7.54
N ILE A 165 -5.34 6.45 -7.53
CA ILE A 165 -5.24 7.84 -7.10
C ILE A 165 -5.75 8.72 -8.24
N GLU A 166 -6.85 9.42 -8.01
CA GLU A 166 -7.44 10.33 -8.97
C GLU A 166 -7.76 11.68 -8.33
N GLY A 167 -7.06 12.71 -8.80
CA GLY A 167 -7.21 14.04 -8.25
C GLY A 167 -6.94 14.03 -6.75
N ASN A 168 -7.94 14.40 -5.95
CA ASN A 168 -7.86 14.54 -4.50
C ASN A 168 -8.21 13.28 -3.68
N GLN A 169 -8.41 12.12 -4.33
CA GLN A 169 -8.98 10.94 -3.68
C GLN A 169 -8.42 9.63 -4.21
N VAL A 170 -8.58 8.55 -3.43
CA VAL A 170 -8.41 7.18 -3.91
C VAL A 170 -9.78 6.67 -4.34
N LYS A 171 -9.93 6.34 -5.62
CA LYS A 171 -11.14 5.70 -6.15
C LYS A 171 -10.94 4.20 -6.21
N LYS A 172 -11.98 3.47 -5.83
CA LYS A 172 -12.09 2.04 -6.02
C LYS A 172 -12.85 1.77 -7.32
N TYR A 173 -12.26 1.00 -8.22
CA TYR A 173 -12.92 0.51 -9.42
C TYR A 173 -13.15 -0.98 -9.33
N GLU A 174 -14.41 -1.39 -9.35
CA GLU A 174 -14.79 -2.81 -9.37
C GLU A 174 -14.68 -3.36 -10.79
N GLY A 175 -14.19 -4.59 -10.91
CA GLY A 175 -14.28 -5.33 -12.17
C GLY A 175 -13.44 -4.77 -13.31
N THR A 176 -12.27 -4.18 -13.03
CA THR A 176 -11.35 -3.76 -14.09
C THR A 176 -10.87 -5.01 -14.83
N PRO A 177 -11.06 -5.10 -16.17
CA PRO A 177 -10.66 -6.25 -16.96
C PRO A 177 -9.14 -6.28 -17.09
N SER A 178 -8.49 -7.01 -16.20
CA SER A 178 -7.04 -7.16 -16.23
C SER A 178 -6.63 -8.42 -15.50
N LYS A 179 -5.90 -9.29 -16.21
CA LYS A 179 -5.36 -10.52 -15.64
C LYS A 179 -4.39 -10.14 -14.52
N CYS A 180 -4.74 -10.50 -13.29
CA CYS A 180 -3.92 -10.24 -12.12
C CYS A 180 -3.63 -11.52 -11.34
N GLU A 181 -2.56 -11.47 -10.55
CA GLU A 181 -2.23 -12.50 -9.56
C GLU A 181 -2.38 -11.89 -8.17
N ILE A 182 -3.13 -12.57 -7.31
CA ILE A 182 -3.20 -12.28 -5.88
C ILE A 182 -2.38 -13.35 -5.15
N VAL A 183 -1.47 -12.88 -4.32
CA VAL A 183 -0.66 -13.71 -3.43
C VAL A 183 -1.14 -13.47 -2.01
N THR A 184 -1.64 -14.51 -1.35
CA THR A 184 -2.30 -14.40 -0.05
C THR A 184 -1.51 -15.12 1.03
N TRP A 185 -1.28 -14.43 2.14
CA TRP A 185 -0.83 -15.00 3.41
C TRP A 185 -1.93 -14.81 4.46
N GLN A 186 -2.00 -15.72 5.41
CA GLN A 186 -2.97 -15.64 6.49
C GLN A 186 -2.40 -16.25 7.76
N ASN A 187 -2.71 -15.64 8.90
CA ASN A 187 -2.56 -16.25 10.21
C ASN A 187 -3.96 -16.51 10.79
N GLU A 188 -4.09 -16.75 12.09
CA GLU A 188 -5.39 -16.98 12.73
C GLU A 188 -6.30 -15.73 12.66
N TYR A 189 -5.72 -14.53 12.71
CA TYR A 189 -6.42 -13.28 12.95
C TYR A 189 -6.53 -12.31 11.77
N LEU A 190 -5.64 -12.46 10.78
CA LEU A 190 -5.38 -11.51 9.72
C LEU A 190 -5.26 -12.21 8.37
N THR A 191 -5.77 -11.57 7.33
CA THR A 191 -5.49 -11.89 5.93
C THR A 191 -4.61 -10.80 5.33
N ILE A 192 -3.59 -11.20 4.58
CA ILE A 192 -2.68 -10.33 3.85
C ILE A 192 -2.75 -10.70 2.38
N ASP A 193 -3.26 -9.79 1.56
CA ASP A 193 -3.36 -9.97 0.11
C ASP A 193 -2.43 -9.01 -0.59
N PHE A 194 -1.46 -9.55 -1.32
CA PHE A 194 -0.65 -8.78 -2.25
C PHE A 194 -1.24 -8.87 -3.64
N HIS A 195 -1.84 -7.75 -4.07
CA HIS A 195 -2.33 -7.56 -5.41
C HIS A 195 -1.18 -7.03 -6.26
N LYS A 196 -0.61 -7.90 -7.10
CA LYS A 196 0.54 -7.55 -7.94
C LYS A 196 0.23 -6.52 -9.03
N GLY A 197 -1.03 -6.11 -9.17
CA GLY A 197 -1.45 -5.26 -10.27
C GLY A 197 -1.65 -6.05 -11.56
N PHE A 198 -1.73 -5.33 -12.66
CA PHE A 198 -1.73 -5.89 -14.01
C PHE A 198 -0.52 -5.40 -14.79
N LYS A 199 -0.05 -6.20 -15.75
CA LYS A 199 1.06 -5.80 -16.61
C LYS A 199 0.73 -4.49 -17.32
N SER A 200 1.61 -3.51 -17.18
CA SER A 200 1.38 -2.16 -17.68
C SER A 200 1.24 -2.16 -19.20
N TYR A 201 0.30 -1.34 -19.67
CA TYR A 201 0.06 -1.12 -21.09
C TYR A 201 0.95 -0.03 -21.67
N GLU A 202 1.59 0.78 -20.84
CA GLU A 202 2.33 1.97 -21.28
C GLU A 202 3.73 2.07 -20.67
N THR A 203 4.06 1.21 -19.71
CA THR A 203 5.30 1.35 -18.93
C THR A 203 6.16 0.08 -18.95
N SER A 204 7.47 0.26 -19.10
CA SER A 204 8.50 -0.74 -18.80
C SER A 204 9.59 -0.14 -17.91
N PHE A 205 10.48 -0.97 -17.36
CA PHE A 205 11.57 -0.51 -16.50
C PHE A 205 12.93 -0.90 -17.08
N ASP A 206 13.84 0.06 -17.16
CA ASP A 206 15.23 -0.14 -17.54
C ASP A 206 16.08 -0.29 -16.27
N PRO A 207 16.56 -1.51 -15.95
CA PRO A 207 17.35 -1.75 -14.75
C PRO A 207 18.78 -1.19 -14.86
N SER A 208 19.29 -0.94 -16.07
CA SER A 208 20.66 -0.42 -16.26
C SER A 208 20.73 1.06 -15.93
N ASN A 209 19.69 1.81 -16.32
CA ASN A 209 19.57 3.25 -16.04
C ASN A 209 18.71 3.55 -14.81
N ILE A 210 18.07 2.54 -14.21
CA ILE A 210 17.16 2.65 -13.07
C ILE A 210 16.11 3.73 -13.37
N CYS A 211 15.33 3.51 -14.43
CA CYS A 211 14.29 4.44 -14.85
C CYS A 211 13.11 3.72 -15.51
N TYR A 212 11.95 4.36 -15.50
CA TYR A 212 10.78 3.87 -16.22
C TYR A 212 10.70 4.50 -17.60
N LEU A 213 10.36 3.68 -18.58
CA LEU A 213 10.18 4.07 -19.97
C LEU A 213 8.71 3.99 -20.33
N TYR A 214 8.19 5.11 -20.83
CA TYR A 214 6.78 5.25 -21.21
C TYR A 214 6.64 5.18 -22.72
N THR A 215 5.73 4.35 -23.20
CA THR A 215 5.37 4.26 -24.61
C THR A 215 3.97 4.83 -24.79
N TYR A 216 3.86 5.86 -25.63
CA TYR A 216 2.58 6.44 -26.00
C TYR A 216 2.03 5.75 -27.25
N PHE A 217 0.77 5.35 -27.21
CA PHE A 217 0.04 4.88 -28.39
C PHE A 217 -0.79 6.03 -28.96
N TYR A 218 -0.62 6.29 -30.27
CA TYR A 218 -1.53 7.14 -31.02
C TYR A 218 -2.64 6.27 -31.62
N GLY A 219 -3.75 6.12 -30.88
CA GLY A 219 -4.95 5.41 -31.33
C GLY A 219 -4.90 3.88 -31.20
N GLY A 220 -6.08 3.26 -30.98
CA GLY A 220 -6.26 1.82 -30.77
C GLY A 220 -6.51 1.43 -29.31
N ASP A 221 -6.91 0.18 -29.08
CA ASP A 221 -7.05 -0.38 -27.73
C ASP A 221 -5.69 -0.50 -27.06
N ALA A 222 -5.61 -0.18 -25.76
CA ALA A 222 -4.39 -0.33 -24.99
C ALA A 222 -3.90 -1.79 -25.02
N GLN A 223 -2.68 -2.02 -25.49
CA GLN A 223 -2.06 -3.35 -25.54
C GLN A 223 -0.89 -3.46 -24.57
N GLN A 224 -0.70 -4.66 -24.03
CA GLN A 224 0.38 -4.92 -23.07
C GLN A 224 1.72 -4.68 -23.75
N ILE A 225 2.59 -3.88 -23.12
CA ILE A 225 3.95 -3.71 -23.62
C ILE A 225 4.76 -4.95 -23.28
N ASN A 226 5.42 -5.49 -24.30
CA ASN A 226 6.51 -6.44 -24.11
C ASN A 226 7.82 -5.63 -24.05
N PRO A 227 8.55 -5.68 -22.92
CA PRO A 227 9.83 -4.99 -22.79
C PRO A 227 10.81 -5.38 -23.90
N ILE A 228 11.61 -4.42 -24.35
CA ILE A 228 12.67 -4.61 -25.35
C ILE A 228 14.04 -4.34 -24.71
N GLY A 229 15.12 -4.86 -25.31
CA GLY A 229 16.48 -4.41 -25.00
C GLY A 229 16.96 -4.60 -23.55
N GLY A 230 16.51 -5.66 -22.86
CA GLY A 230 16.91 -5.93 -21.47
C GLY A 230 16.05 -5.23 -20.41
N ASN A 231 15.04 -4.47 -20.83
CA ASN A 231 14.03 -3.93 -19.94
C ASN A 231 13.16 -5.04 -19.34
N ILE A 232 12.51 -4.74 -18.22
CA ILE A 232 11.59 -5.65 -17.53
C ILE A 232 10.16 -5.10 -17.50
N PHE A 233 9.21 -5.98 -17.20
CA PHE A 233 7.81 -5.59 -17.11
C PHE A 233 7.59 -4.63 -15.94
N SER A 234 6.68 -3.69 -16.15
CA SER A 234 6.05 -2.92 -15.08
C SER A 234 4.63 -3.38 -14.86
N TYR A 235 4.13 -3.13 -13.66
CA TYR A 235 2.79 -3.48 -13.23
C TYR A 235 2.09 -2.23 -12.68
N SER A 236 0.87 -2.03 -13.17
CA SER A 236 0.02 -0.90 -12.81
C SER A 236 -0.91 -1.25 -11.65
N LEU A 237 -1.16 -0.26 -10.80
CA LEU A 237 -2.06 -0.33 -9.64
C LEU A 237 -1.79 -1.49 -8.64
N PRO A 238 -0.53 -1.83 -8.30
CA PRO A 238 -0.28 -2.83 -7.26
C PRO A 238 -0.56 -2.26 -5.87
N TYR A 239 -1.04 -3.11 -4.98
CA TYR A 239 -1.26 -2.76 -3.58
C TYR A 239 -1.22 -3.98 -2.66
N ILE A 240 -0.94 -3.75 -1.38
CA ILE A 240 -1.06 -4.77 -0.33
C ILE A 240 -2.26 -4.43 0.53
N SER A 241 -3.12 -5.41 0.83
CA SER A 241 -4.23 -5.30 1.77
C SER A 241 -3.91 -6.11 3.02
N TYR A 242 -4.13 -5.52 4.19
CA TYR A 242 -4.16 -6.21 5.48
C TYR A 242 -5.56 -6.06 6.04
N GLU A 243 -6.24 -7.15 6.33
CA GLU A 243 -7.62 -7.12 6.83
C GLU A 243 -7.80 -8.11 7.98
N LEU A 244 -8.38 -7.63 9.09
CA LEU A 244 -8.78 -8.48 10.19
C LEU A 244 -9.88 -9.44 9.71
N LYS A 245 -9.79 -10.70 10.12
CA LYS A 245 -10.89 -11.64 9.91
C LYS A 245 -12.11 -11.26 10.75
N ASP A 246 -13.29 -11.60 10.27
CA ASP A 246 -14.56 -11.36 11.00
C ASP A 246 -14.54 -11.96 12.42
N THR A 247 -13.91 -13.12 12.58
CA THR A 247 -13.72 -13.75 13.90
C THR A 247 -12.90 -12.87 14.83
N THR A 248 -11.82 -12.26 14.34
CA THR A 248 -10.98 -11.33 15.10
C THR A 248 -11.72 -10.05 15.45
N VAL A 249 -12.48 -9.48 14.50
CA VAL A 249 -13.32 -8.30 14.72
C VAL A 249 -14.30 -8.53 15.88
N LYS A 250 -14.90 -9.73 15.93
CA LYS A 250 -15.81 -10.15 17.01
C LYS A 250 -15.08 -10.36 18.34
N ILE A 251 -13.93 -11.04 18.34
CA ILE A 251 -13.12 -11.25 19.55
C ILE A 251 -12.71 -9.91 20.17
N LEU A 252 -12.31 -8.95 19.34
CA LEU A 252 -11.95 -7.59 19.77
C LEU A 252 -13.16 -6.70 20.10
N GLY A 253 -14.39 -7.15 19.81
CA GLY A 253 -15.62 -6.41 20.09
C GLY A 253 -15.73 -5.07 19.32
N LEU A 254 -15.10 -4.95 18.16
CA LEU A 254 -14.99 -3.68 17.42
C LEU A 254 -16.33 -3.18 16.85
N GLU A 255 -17.32 -4.06 16.74
CA GLU A 255 -18.67 -3.77 16.25
C GLU A 255 -19.48 -2.89 17.22
N LYS A 256 -19.05 -2.79 18.49
CA LYS A 256 -19.73 -1.96 19.49
C LYS A 256 -19.56 -0.48 19.12
N LYS A 257 -20.67 0.17 18.76
CA LYS A 257 -20.73 1.64 18.63
C LYS A 257 -20.29 2.26 19.96
N MET A 258 -19.32 3.17 19.92
CA MET A 258 -19.03 4.01 21.08
C MET A 258 -20.32 4.78 21.41
N LYS A 259 -20.82 4.63 22.65
CA LYS A 259 -21.84 5.55 23.15
C LYS A 259 -21.20 6.93 23.14
N LEU A 260 -21.75 7.82 22.31
CA LEU A 260 -21.43 9.25 22.31
C LEU A 260 -21.77 9.87 23.66
#